data_AF-A0A9D1HEI6-F1
#
_entry.id   AF-A0A9D1HEI6-F1
#
_cell.length_a   1.000
_cell.length_b   1.000
_cell.length_c   1.000
_cell.angle_alpha   90.00
_cell.angle_beta   90.00
_cell.angle_gamma   90.00
#
_symmetry.space_group_name_H-M   'P 1'
#
loop_
_entity.id
_entity.type
_entity.pdbx_description
1 polymer ?
#
loop_
_entity_poly.entity_id
_entity_poly.type
_entity_poly.pdbx_seq_one_letter_code
_entity_poly.pdbx_strand_id
1 'polypeptide(L)'
;MLPEKISYERDFPLDISFCEITEYPLHYHHDIEILVVLQGEIELKNGSCRYILPEGSIFANNGREVHGLYSTGKENTIAVLHIDNAYFSQHFPYLSKSSYRTFAKKENDDRFDKLRETVLGILSLYLKKGIDYKQQCIDECISLIDFLNKNFNLFSFDGDLVVSPTYGNLLLIERMSRIIPYIYEHHAEKITLDDLAGIEHLSTYYISHMIKTCTGLSFREFLAFARVEFSEMYLLQTDKKVNTIAKIVGFSTTSYYEKFFRRWFGMSPEEHRSEYTKMVKGPLRPEKVVSVRTSAVLSMVQQKLSELLDKSYNASVRHFNLYVRINAQERPLTVLERNLEIDIYPQDYEKLGISMFSVLKKLRCAKVFMYNEVPVKLKEKFEKEGISISSKEKPTLMNTSRVFGMDSIAGLVYTFQKYLMTSDTVETKLMDDGDETVILKGDNGLLTSSGLFKPAYYAHLMLSRFKGDIISSDKYYAAVRTREDNPSFIISVMNFDDNTSRICSGATTLRDAQQAVQNHKDELDINATLYNISGKYTIKKYAFDNTDTLFDFMSKMDFPQNYSSDMDFDLNYYTVPKTDTFTDHIENSLHLNFTLKGTGLQIAVIEPVDIG
;
A
#
# COMPACT_ATOMS: atom_id res chain seq x y z
N MET A 1 23.87 -17.37 14.47
CA MET A 1 24.86 -16.34 14.81
C MET A 1 24.07 -15.19 15.44
N LEU A 2 24.62 -14.45 16.40
CA LEU A 2 23.91 -13.31 17.01
C LEU A 2 23.45 -12.25 15.99
N PRO A 3 24.28 -11.84 15.00
CA PRO A 3 23.80 -10.96 13.94
C PRO A 3 22.91 -11.75 12.99
N GLU A 4 21.72 -11.22 12.75
CA GLU A 4 20.78 -11.66 11.75
C GLU A 4 20.77 -10.72 10.56
N LYS A 5 20.72 -11.31 9.36
CA LYS A 5 20.62 -10.56 8.11
C LYS A 5 19.19 -10.65 7.60
N ILE A 6 18.49 -9.52 7.61
CA ILE A 6 17.20 -9.37 6.95
C ILE A 6 17.43 -9.25 5.43
N SER A 7 16.55 -9.87 4.66
CA SER A 7 16.61 -9.84 3.19
C SER A 7 15.33 -9.23 2.66
N TYR A 8 15.48 -8.26 1.77
CA TYR A 8 14.38 -7.54 1.15
C TYR A 8 14.22 -7.95 -0.32
N GLU A 9 12.99 -7.89 -0.83
CA GLU A 9 12.77 -8.02 -2.27
C GLU A 9 13.37 -6.81 -3.00
N ARG A 10 13.77 -6.99 -4.27
CA ARG A 10 14.51 -5.97 -5.03
C ARG A 10 13.77 -4.62 -5.15
N ASP A 11 12.45 -4.65 -5.13
CA ASP A 11 11.53 -3.52 -5.32
C ASP A 11 10.65 -3.25 -4.10
N PHE A 12 10.95 -3.88 -2.94
CA PHE A 12 10.14 -3.73 -1.74
C PHE A 12 11.02 -3.66 -0.49
N PRO A 13 11.25 -2.46 0.09
CA PRO A 13 12.19 -2.22 1.19
C PRO A 13 11.61 -2.58 2.57
N LEU A 14 10.59 -3.44 2.60
CA LEU A 14 9.92 -3.90 3.81
C LEU A 14 9.90 -5.43 3.80
N ASP A 15 10.12 -6.03 4.95
CA ASP A 15 9.88 -7.47 5.18
C ASP A 15 8.82 -7.60 6.27
N ILE A 16 7.69 -8.23 5.95
CA ILE A 16 6.54 -8.35 6.84
C ILE A 16 6.18 -9.82 6.99
N SER A 17 6.23 -10.29 8.24
CA SER A 17 5.91 -11.67 8.60
C SER A 17 4.83 -11.74 9.69
N PHE A 18 4.05 -12.82 9.65
CA PHE A 18 2.97 -13.08 10.61
C PHE A 18 3.12 -14.48 11.17
N CYS A 19 3.28 -14.58 12.49
CA CYS A 19 3.56 -15.85 13.12
C CYS A 19 2.99 -15.97 14.54
N GLU A 20 2.82 -17.21 14.96
CA GLU A 20 2.75 -17.59 16.36
C GLU A 20 4.17 -17.96 16.81
N ILE A 21 4.59 -17.45 17.96
CA ILE A 21 5.93 -17.66 18.51
C ILE A 21 5.87 -18.61 19.70
N THR A 22 6.72 -19.63 19.67
CA THR A 22 7.18 -20.32 20.88
C THR A 22 8.46 -19.67 21.39
N GLU A 23 9.42 -19.45 20.49
CA GLU A 23 10.72 -18.87 20.79
C GLU A 23 11.34 -18.25 19.53
N TYR A 24 11.75 -17.00 19.62
CA TYR A 24 12.69 -16.35 18.71
C TYR A 24 13.96 -16.04 19.52
N PRO A 25 15.03 -16.84 19.38
CA PRO A 25 16.24 -16.73 20.20
C PRO A 25 16.93 -15.36 20.11
N LEU A 26 17.85 -15.09 21.03
CA LEU A 26 18.56 -13.80 21.07
C LEU A 26 19.34 -13.52 19.79
N HIS A 27 19.07 -12.39 19.19
CA HIS A 27 19.72 -11.90 17.98
C HIS A 27 19.72 -10.37 17.97
N TYR A 28 20.38 -9.78 16.99
CA TYR A 28 20.13 -8.40 16.59
C TYR A 28 20.28 -8.31 15.07
N HIS A 29 19.66 -7.30 14.48
CA HIS A 29 19.82 -6.93 13.09
C HIS A 29 20.09 -5.42 13.02
N HIS A 30 20.34 -4.87 11.83
CA HIS A 30 20.67 -3.45 11.67
C HIS A 30 19.47 -2.57 11.40
N ASP A 31 18.35 -3.16 11.03
CA ASP A 31 17.18 -2.50 10.50
C ASP A 31 16.19 -2.17 11.63
N ILE A 32 15.30 -1.22 11.39
CA ILE A 32 14.23 -0.96 12.36
C ILE A 32 13.22 -2.10 12.24
N GLU A 33 12.80 -2.63 13.37
CA GLU A 33 11.74 -3.63 13.46
C GLU A 33 10.57 -3.07 14.27
N ILE A 34 9.37 -3.19 13.71
CA ILE A 34 8.11 -2.89 14.40
C ILE A 34 7.40 -4.22 14.67
N LEU A 35 7.34 -4.57 15.95
CA LEU A 35 6.65 -5.74 16.46
C LEU A 35 5.23 -5.35 16.91
N VAL A 36 4.22 -6.09 16.45
CA VAL A 36 2.81 -5.87 16.81
C VAL A 36 2.22 -7.15 17.38
N VAL A 37 1.61 -7.07 18.56
CA VAL A 37 0.85 -8.20 19.13
C VAL A 37 -0.60 -8.11 18.66
N LEU A 38 -0.96 -8.92 17.66
CA LEU A 38 -2.30 -8.93 17.07
C LEU A 38 -3.31 -9.70 17.93
N GLN A 39 -2.87 -10.76 18.61
CA GLN A 39 -3.71 -11.53 19.52
C GLN A 39 -2.87 -12.03 20.70
N GLY A 40 -3.42 -12.00 21.91
CA GLY A 40 -2.82 -12.64 23.07
C GLY A 40 -1.64 -11.88 23.68
N GLU A 41 -0.55 -12.57 24.04
CA GLU A 41 0.57 -11.96 24.78
C GLU A 41 1.90 -12.68 24.57
N ILE A 42 2.99 -11.91 24.43
CA ILE A 42 4.36 -12.42 24.34
C ILE A 42 5.30 -11.75 25.35
N GLU A 43 6.40 -12.43 25.67
CA GLU A 43 7.53 -11.83 26.37
C GLU A 43 8.59 -11.39 25.36
N LEU A 44 9.00 -10.12 25.44
CA LEU A 44 10.13 -9.56 24.69
C LEU A 44 11.28 -9.29 25.67
N LYS A 45 12.44 -9.91 25.42
CA LYS A 45 13.71 -9.46 25.99
C LYS A 45 14.32 -8.49 24.99
N ASN A 46 14.58 -7.24 25.37
CA ASN A 46 15.36 -6.29 24.57
C ASN A 46 16.36 -5.57 25.50
N GLY A 47 17.65 -5.65 25.18
CA GLY A 47 18.71 -5.09 26.01
C GLY A 47 18.67 -5.69 27.41
N SER A 48 18.68 -4.82 28.43
CA SER A 48 18.53 -5.22 29.83
C SER A 48 17.08 -5.40 30.30
N CYS A 49 16.10 -5.10 29.45
CA CYS A 49 14.69 -5.09 29.82
C CYS A 49 13.96 -6.34 29.34
N ARG A 50 12.97 -6.76 30.13
CA ARG A 50 11.97 -7.76 29.76
C ARG A 50 10.60 -7.11 29.81
N TYR A 51 9.86 -7.24 28.72
CA TYR A 51 8.54 -6.67 28.54
C TYR A 51 7.55 -7.80 28.35
N ILE A 52 6.41 -7.69 29.03
CA ILE A 52 5.23 -8.47 28.69
C ILE A 52 4.39 -7.58 27.80
N LEU A 53 4.23 -7.98 26.54
CA LEU A 53 3.52 -7.23 25.51
C LEU A 53 2.13 -7.85 25.34
N PRO A 54 1.07 -7.25 25.92
CA PRO A 54 -0.30 -7.70 25.70
C PRO A 54 -0.78 -7.35 24.29
N GLU A 55 -1.94 -7.89 23.94
CA GLU A 55 -2.63 -7.61 22.69
C GLU A 55 -2.78 -6.10 22.41
N GLY A 56 -2.49 -5.69 21.18
CA GLY A 56 -2.51 -4.29 20.75
C GLY A 56 -1.21 -3.51 21.03
N SER A 57 -0.23 -4.13 21.69
CA SER A 57 1.09 -3.52 21.90
C SER A 57 1.86 -3.37 20.59
N ILE A 58 2.55 -2.24 20.44
CA ILE A 58 3.50 -1.98 19.35
C ILE A 58 4.87 -1.69 19.95
N PHE A 59 5.87 -2.47 19.57
CA PHE A 59 7.24 -2.29 20.04
C PHE A 59 8.18 -2.02 18.86
N ALA A 60 8.81 -0.86 18.84
CA ALA A 60 9.86 -0.51 17.89
C ALA A 60 11.23 -0.91 18.46
N ASN A 61 11.91 -1.80 17.76
CA ASN A 61 13.31 -2.10 17.96
C ASN A 61 14.14 -1.30 16.95
N ASN A 62 15.16 -0.62 17.44
CA ASN A 62 15.88 0.40 16.67
C ASN A 62 17.02 -0.14 15.81
N GLY A 63 17.19 -1.46 15.77
CA GLY A 63 18.36 -2.11 15.23
C GLY A 63 19.55 -1.99 16.19
N ARG A 64 20.47 -2.94 16.09
CA ARG A 64 21.66 -3.10 16.97
C ARG A 64 21.34 -3.29 18.45
N GLU A 65 20.08 -3.51 18.81
CA GLU A 65 19.65 -3.91 20.16
C GLU A 65 19.51 -5.44 20.21
N VAL A 66 20.16 -6.10 21.18
CA VAL A 66 20.04 -7.56 21.33
C VAL A 66 18.68 -7.90 21.91
N HIS A 67 17.88 -8.65 21.16
CA HIS A 67 16.51 -8.97 21.53
C HIS A 67 16.11 -10.40 21.19
N GLY A 68 15.03 -10.87 21.81
CA GLY A 68 14.41 -12.16 21.55
C GLY A 68 12.98 -12.20 22.06
N LEU A 69 12.17 -13.06 21.45
CA LEU A 69 10.72 -13.17 21.65
C LEU A 69 10.39 -14.54 22.24
N TYR A 70 9.52 -14.61 23.23
CA TYR A 70 9.20 -15.85 23.91
C TYR A 70 7.69 -15.95 24.18
N SER A 71 7.15 -17.15 24.06
CA SER A 71 5.77 -17.41 24.47
C SER A 71 5.62 -17.26 25.98
N THR A 72 4.50 -16.67 26.40
CA THR A 72 4.06 -16.67 27.81
C THR A 72 3.30 -17.96 28.19
N GLY A 73 3.17 -18.91 27.26
CA GLY A 73 2.29 -20.07 27.38
C GLY A 73 0.82 -19.78 27.02
N LYS A 74 0.49 -18.53 26.70
CA LYS A 74 -0.82 -18.12 26.16
C LYS A 74 -0.81 -18.14 24.62
N GLU A 75 -2.00 -18.08 24.04
CA GLU A 75 -2.16 -17.80 22.61
C GLU A 75 -1.40 -16.52 22.24
N ASN A 76 -0.80 -16.52 21.06
CA ASN A 76 -0.15 -15.33 20.52
C ASN A 76 -0.16 -15.36 19.00
N THR A 77 -0.56 -14.26 18.39
CA THR A 77 -0.33 -13.98 16.97
C THR A 77 0.32 -12.61 16.87
N ILE A 78 1.44 -12.54 16.17
CA ILE A 78 2.19 -11.30 16.01
C ILE A 78 2.41 -10.95 14.53
N ALA A 79 2.68 -9.68 14.28
CA ALA A 79 3.26 -9.20 13.04
C ALA A 79 4.65 -8.62 13.33
N VAL A 80 5.63 -8.92 12.48
CA VAL A 80 6.97 -8.34 12.52
C VAL A 80 7.19 -7.61 11.19
N LEU A 81 7.41 -6.31 11.26
CA LEU A 81 7.72 -5.44 10.12
C LEU A 81 9.17 -4.94 10.24
N HIS A 82 10.04 -5.40 9.35
CA HIS A 82 11.39 -4.85 9.20
C HIS A 82 11.42 -3.77 8.12
N ILE A 83 12.16 -2.69 8.37
CA ILE A 83 12.28 -1.51 7.51
C ILE A 83 13.73 -1.35 7.07
N ASP A 84 14.00 -1.44 5.77
CA ASP A 84 15.37 -1.35 5.21
C ASP A 84 15.99 0.03 5.49
N ASN A 85 16.94 0.07 6.41
CA ASN A 85 17.63 1.31 6.76
C ASN A 85 18.36 1.91 5.56
N ALA A 86 18.91 1.11 4.65
CA ALA A 86 19.63 1.61 3.48
C ALA A 86 18.69 2.31 2.51
N TYR A 87 17.51 1.75 2.24
CA TYR A 87 16.50 2.36 1.37
C TYR A 87 15.96 3.66 1.98
N PHE A 88 15.50 3.63 3.23
CA PHE A 88 14.82 4.79 3.82
C PHE A 88 15.78 5.91 4.28
N SER A 89 17.10 5.65 4.34
CA SER A 89 18.10 6.69 4.61
C SER A 89 18.12 7.81 3.55
N GLN A 90 17.61 7.55 2.34
CA GLN A 90 17.46 8.59 1.31
C GLN A 90 16.42 9.66 1.70
N HIS A 91 15.43 9.29 2.53
CA HIS A 91 14.42 10.19 3.07
C HIS A 91 14.80 10.68 4.47
N PHE A 92 15.43 9.81 5.26
CA PHE A 92 15.78 10.05 6.66
C PHE A 92 17.27 9.72 6.91
N PRO A 93 18.21 10.65 6.66
CA PRO A 93 19.65 10.37 6.73
C PRO A 93 20.16 9.84 8.07
N TYR A 94 19.42 10.07 9.15
CA TYR A 94 19.76 9.64 10.51
C TYR A 94 18.96 8.43 11.00
N LEU A 95 18.22 7.74 10.12
CA LEU A 95 17.32 6.64 10.50
C LEU A 95 18.02 5.51 11.27
N SER A 96 19.21 5.11 10.81
CA SER A 96 20.04 4.09 11.48
C SER A 96 20.56 4.48 12.88
N LYS A 97 20.25 5.71 13.32
CA LYS A 97 20.62 6.28 14.63
C LYS A 97 19.38 6.65 15.46
N SER A 98 18.18 6.40 14.95
CA SER A 98 16.94 6.64 15.69
C SER A 98 16.80 5.69 16.87
N SER A 99 16.11 6.13 17.91
CA SER A 99 15.83 5.37 19.13
C SER A 99 14.38 5.58 19.56
N TYR A 100 13.46 4.88 18.90
CA TYR A 100 12.04 4.89 19.18
C TYR A 100 11.70 4.08 20.44
N ARG A 101 10.82 4.64 21.27
CA ARG A 101 10.21 3.95 22.42
C ARG A 101 8.68 3.99 22.30
N THR A 102 8.13 2.99 21.63
CA THR A 102 6.69 2.91 21.30
C THR A 102 5.86 2.11 22.30
N PHE A 103 6.47 1.57 23.36
CA PHE A 103 5.76 0.84 24.41
C PHE A 103 5.84 1.58 25.75
N ALA A 104 4.71 1.72 26.44
CA ALA A 104 4.65 2.39 27.74
C ALA A 104 3.65 1.72 28.69
N LYS A 105 3.86 1.86 30.01
CA LYS A 105 2.91 1.35 31.03
C LYS A 105 1.51 1.98 30.94
N LYS A 106 1.37 3.15 30.29
CA LYS A 106 0.09 3.83 30.02
C LYS A 106 0.14 4.45 28.62
N GLU A 107 -0.58 3.84 27.69
CA GLU A 107 -0.67 4.26 26.28
C GLU A 107 -1.95 5.09 26.06
N ASN A 108 -2.12 6.15 26.87
CA ASN A 108 -3.40 6.87 27.01
C ASN A 108 -3.47 8.18 26.20
N ASP A 109 -2.53 8.41 25.28
CA ASP A 109 -2.46 9.61 24.46
C ASP A 109 -2.71 9.26 22.99
N ASP A 110 -3.37 10.15 22.25
CA ASP A 110 -3.85 9.98 20.88
C ASP A 110 -2.74 9.53 19.91
N ARG A 111 -1.47 9.80 20.25
CA ARG A 111 -0.31 9.38 19.46
C ARG A 111 -0.15 7.86 19.38
N PHE A 112 -0.53 7.11 20.41
CA PHE A 112 -0.50 5.64 20.38
C PHE A 112 -1.60 5.09 19.48
N ASP A 113 -2.80 5.68 19.51
CA ASP A 113 -3.88 5.30 18.60
C ASP A 113 -3.50 5.60 17.16
N LYS A 114 -2.88 6.76 16.89
CA LYS A 114 -2.38 7.07 15.55
C LYS A 114 -1.25 6.15 15.11
N LEU A 115 -0.35 5.75 16.02
CA LEU A 115 0.69 4.75 15.73
C LEU A 115 0.04 3.41 15.33
N ARG A 116 -0.96 2.95 16.10
CA ARG A 116 -1.68 1.70 15.80
C ARG A 116 -2.41 1.77 14.46
N GLU A 117 -3.13 2.85 14.19
CA GLU A 117 -3.82 3.08 12.92
C GLU A 117 -2.83 2.99 11.74
N THR A 118 -1.69 3.68 11.84
CA THR A 118 -0.68 3.73 10.77
C THR A 118 -0.05 2.35 10.53
N VAL A 119 0.38 1.66 11.59
CA VAL A 119 1.00 0.34 11.47
C VAL A 119 0.01 -0.70 10.96
N LEU A 120 -1.22 -0.74 11.51
CA LEU A 120 -2.26 -1.65 11.04
C LEU A 120 -2.69 -1.34 9.60
N GLY A 121 -2.65 -0.07 9.18
CA GLY A 121 -2.85 0.35 7.79
C GLY A 121 -1.83 -0.27 6.85
N ILE A 122 -0.53 -0.19 7.18
CA ILE A 122 0.55 -0.84 6.42
C ILE A 122 0.33 -2.36 6.35
N LEU A 123 0.01 -3.01 7.48
CA LEU A 123 -0.26 -4.44 7.50
C LEU A 123 -1.47 -4.81 6.62
N SER A 124 -2.53 -4.00 6.65
CA SER A 124 -3.72 -4.18 5.82
C SER A 124 -3.39 -4.07 4.34
N LEU A 125 -2.64 -3.05 3.92
CA LEU A 125 -2.17 -2.89 2.53
C LEU A 125 -1.35 -4.10 2.07
N TYR A 126 -0.41 -4.54 2.89
CA TYR A 126 0.45 -5.70 2.59
C TYR A 126 -0.34 -7.01 2.50
N LEU A 127 -1.29 -7.24 3.42
CA LEU A 127 -2.14 -8.43 3.44
C LEU A 127 -3.14 -8.44 2.26
N LYS A 128 -3.66 -7.26 1.90
CA LYS A 128 -4.57 -7.11 0.76
C LYS A 128 -3.84 -7.30 -0.57
N LYS A 129 -2.57 -6.93 -0.71
CA LYS A 129 -1.86 -6.96 -2.01
C LYS A 129 -2.71 -6.35 -3.14
N GLY A 130 -3.32 -5.20 -2.83
CA GLY A 130 -4.05 -4.37 -3.79
C GLY A 130 -3.13 -3.85 -4.89
N ILE A 131 -3.68 -3.09 -5.83
CA ILE A 131 -2.86 -2.44 -6.87
C ILE A 131 -1.90 -1.45 -6.20
N ASP A 132 -0.65 -1.45 -6.65
CA ASP A 132 0.44 -0.60 -6.14
C ASP A 132 0.70 -0.75 -4.64
N TYR A 133 0.30 -1.88 -4.02
CA TYR A 133 0.42 -2.05 -2.57
C TYR A 133 1.85 -1.86 -2.06
N LYS A 134 2.87 -2.26 -2.85
CA LYS A 134 4.28 -2.06 -2.52
C LYS A 134 4.60 -0.59 -2.34
N GLN A 135 4.22 0.24 -3.32
CA GLN A 135 4.43 1.69 -3.26
C GLN A 135 3.60 2.33 -2.13
N GLN A 136 2.34 1.92 -1.97
CA GLN A 136 1.49 2.43 -0.88
C GLN A 136 2.08 2.08 0.49
N CYS A 137 2.61 0.87 0.69
CA CYS A 137 3.30 0.50 1.92
C CYS A 137 4.56 1.34 2.14
N ILE A 138 5.33 1.66 1.08
CA ILE A 138 6.50 2.53 1.17
C ILE A 138 6.09 3.93 1.63
N ASP A 139 5.07 4.52 1.02
CA ASP A 139 4.60 5.87 1.33
C ASP A 139 4.05 5.97 2.77
N GLU A 140 3.28 4.97 3.20
CA GLU A 140 2.80 4.87 4.59
C GLU A 140 3.96 4.63 5.57
N CYS A 141 5.00 3.88 5.16
CA CYS A 141 6.19 3.70 5.99
C CYS A 141 7.00 5.00 6.14
N ILE A 142 7.10 5.83 5.10
CA ILE A 142 7.68 7.18 5.20
C ILE A 142 6.91 8.01 6.24
N SER A 143 5.58 7.98 6.17
CA SER A 143 4.71 8.68 7.13
C SER A 143 4.87 8.14 8.55
N LEU A 144 4.99 6.82 8.72
CA LEU A 144 5.27 6.16 10.00
C LEU A 144 6.61 6.63 10.58
N ILE A 145 7.68 6.63 9.80
CA ILE A 145 9.03 7.03 10.27
C ILE A 145 9.03 8.51 10.69
N ASP A 146 8.43 9.40 9.89
CA ASP A 146 8.28 10.81 10.25
C ASP A 146 7.49 10.98 11.56
N PHE A 147 6.40 10.23 11.72
CA PHE A 147 5.60 10.22 12.93
C PHE A 147 6.38 9.70 14.15
N LEU A 148 7.14 8.62 14.01
CA LEU A 148 8.01 8.06 15.05
C LEU A 148 9.10 9.06 15.46
N ASN A 149 9.74 9.73 14.50
CA ASN A 149 10.75 10.76 14.75
C ASN A 149 10.20 11.92 15.58
N LYS A 150 8.98 12.37 15.29
CA LYS A 150 8.33 13.49 15.99
C LYS A 150 7.82 13.12 17.38
N ASN A 151 7.38 11.87 17.58
CA ASN A 151 6.56 11.51 18.74
C ASN A 151 7.17 10.46 19.68
N PHE A 152 8.10 9.63 19.20
CA PHE A 152 8.56 8.44 19.93
C PHE A 152 10.09 8.34 20.06
N ASN A 153 10.87 9.26 19.49
CA ASN A 153 12.34 9.23 19.52
C ASN A 153 12.96 9.76 20.84
N LEU A 154 12.20 9.76 21.94
CA LEU A 154 12.60 10.30 23.25
C LEU A 154 12.17 9.37 24.38
N PHE A 155 12.97 9.30 25.44
CA PHE A 155 12.69 8.42 26.57
C PHE A 155 13.17 8.98 27.89
N SER A 156 12.48 8.57 28.96
CA SER A 156 12.79 8.88 30.36
C SER A 156 13.06 7.59 31.14
N PHE A 157 13.73 7.69 32.29
CA PHE A 157 14.00 6.56 33.18
C PHE A 157 13.26 6.73 34.51
N ASP A 158 12.54 5.67 34.92
CA ASP A 158 11.97 5.52 36.26
C ASP A 158 12.64 4.32 36.95
N GLY A 159 13.53 4.61 37.90
CA GLY A 159 14.46 3.61 38.43
C GLY A 159 15.42 3.10 37.34
N ASP A 160 15.40 1.78 37.11
CA ASP A 160 16.21 1.12 36.07
C ASP A 160 15.40 0.74 34.82
N LEU A 161 14.14 1.19 34.72
CA LEU A 161 13.26 0.91 33.58
C LEU A 161 13.12 2.13 32.67
N VAL A 162 13.19 1.90 31.36
CA VAL A 162 12.90 2.90 30.33
C VAL A 162 11.39 3.10 30.24
N VAL A 163 10.93 4.35 30.30
CA VAL A 163 9.53 4.75 30.23
C VAL A 163 9.33 5.89 29.22
N SER A 164 8.13 5.97 28.64
CA SER A 164 7.78 7.07 27.72
C SER A 164 7.48 8.35 28.52
N PRO A 165 8.08 9.51 28.19
CA PRO A 165 7.82 10.77 28.87
C PRO A 165 6.42 11.33 28.54
N THR A 166 5.93 12.28 29.35
CA THR A 166 4.74 13.08 29.02
C THR A 166 5.20 14.37 28.32
N TYR A 167 4.57 14.74 27.20
CA TYR A 167 5.09 15.75 26.27
C TYR A 167 4.37 17.09 26.41
N GLY A 168 5.12 18.20 26.38
CA GLY A 168 4.54 19.56 26.42
C GLY A 168 5.39 20.67 25.78
N ASN A 169 6.59 20.37 25.26
CA ASN A 169 7.49 21.37 24.67
C ASN A 169 8.15 20.85 23.39
N LEU A 170 7.63 21.27 22.24
CA LEU A 170 8.09 20.84 20.90
C LEU A 170 9.56 21.22 20.62
N LEU A 171 10.03 22.38 21.08
CA LEU A 171 11.40 22.82 20.86
C LEU A 171 12.41 21.92 21.61
N LEU A 172 12.06 21.51 22.83
CA LEU A 172 12.86 20.57 23.61
C LEU A 172 12.91 19.19 22.93
N ILE A 173 11.80 18.74 22.36
CA ILE A 173 11.72 17.48 21.61
C ILE A 173 12.67 17.51 20.41
N GLU A 174 12.64 18.58 19.63
CA GLU A 174 13.47 18.77 18.45
C GLU A 174 14.98 18.83 18.76
N ARG A 175 15.35 19.45 19.88
CA ARG A 175 16.77 19.48 20.32
C ARG A 175 17.25 18.11 20.76
N MET A 176 16.43 17.40 21.54
CA MET A 176 16.80 16.07 22.02
C MET A 176 16.87 15.03 20.90
N SER A 177 16.06 15.16 19.85
CA SER A 177 16.14 14.28 18.66
C SER A 177 17.44 14.44 17.88
N ARG A 178 18.22 15.51 18.10
CA ARG A 178 19.59 15.67 17.58
C ARG A 178 20.66 15.21 18.58
N ILE A 179 20.49 15.54 19.86
CA ILE A 179 21.48 15.22 20.91
C ILE A 179 21.59 13.71 21.16
N ILE A 180 20.48 12.98 21.18
CA ILE A 180 20.49 11.54 21.47
C ILE A 180 21.29 10.78 20.40
N PRO A 181 21.00 10.91 19.09
CA PRO A 181 21.81 10.27 18.04
C PRO A 181 23.30 10.59 18.13
N TYR A 182 23.66 11.85 18.42
CA TYR A 182 25.06 12.25 18.58
C TYR A 182 25.76 11.49 19.72
N ILE A 183 25.08 11.32 20.87
CA ILE A 183 25.65 10.59 22.01
C ILE A 183 25.85 9.11 21.68
N TYR A 184 24.90 8.47 20.99
CA TYR A 184 25.07 7.07 20.57
C TYR A 184 26.14 6.89 19.50
N GLU A 185 26.27 7.84 18.56
CA GLU A 185 27.30 7.80 17.52
C GLU A 185 28.71 7.94 18.10
N HIS A 186 28.89 8.90 19.01
CA HIS A 186 30.20 9.21 19.60
C HIS A 186 30.39 8.55 20.98
N HIS A 187 29.61 7.51 21.32
CA HIS A 187 29.64 6.91 22.67
C HIS A 187 31.04 6.42 23.05
N ALA A 188 31.79 5.84 22.12
CA ALA A 188 33.13 5.30 22.36
C ALA A 188 34.20 6.40 22.55
N GLU A 189 33.88 7.64 22.17
CA GLU A 189 34.79 8.79 22.23
C GLU A 189 34.69 9.55 23.56
N LYS A 190 35.59 10.53 23.75
CA LYS A 190 35.58 11.41 24.92
C LYS A 190 34.72 12.65 24.64
N ILE A 191 33.40 12.49 24.71
CA ILE A 191 32.43 13.59 24.58
C ILE A 191 32.17 14.32 25.92
N THR A 192 31.91 15.61 25.84
CA THR A 192 31.66 16.51 26.98
C THR A 192 30.38 17.33 26.81
N LEU A 193 29.93 17.99 27.88
CA LEU A 193 28.81 18.92 27.80
C LEU A 193 29.13 20.16 26.98
N ASP A 194 30.39 20.60 26.97
CA ASP A 194 30.84 21.75 26.17
C ASP A 194 30.71 21.47 24.67
N ASP A 195 30.99 20.23 24.24
CA ASP A 195 30.82 19.81 22.85
C ASP A 195 29.35 19.94 22.41
N LEU A 196 28.42 19.41 23.21
CA LEU A 196 26.99 19.49 22.95
C LEU A 196 26.45 20.92 23.00
N ALA A 197 26.94 21.73 23.95
CA ALA A 197 26.59 23.13 24.09
C ALA A 197 27.03 23.95 22.87
N GLY A 198 28.22 23.66 22.33
CA GLY A 198 28.73 24.26 21.10
C GLY A 198 27.87 23.92 19.88
N ILE A 199 27.45 22.66 19.73
CA ILE A 199 26.62 22.19 18.61
C ILE A 199 25.24 22.86 18.62
N GLU A 200 24.60 22.96 19.78
CA GLU A 200 23.24 23.49 19.89
C GLU A 200 23.20 25.02 20.12
N HIS A 201 24.37 25.68 20.22
CA HIS A 201 24.49 27.09 20.58
C HIS A 201 23.77 27.46 21.89
N LEU A 202 23.92 26.61 22.91
CA LEU A 202 23.29 26.74 24.23
C LEU A 202 24.34 26.74 25.35
N SER A 203 23.95 27.09 26.57
CA SER A 203 24.82 26.93 27.72
C SER A 203 24.89 25.47 28.17
N THR A 204 26.04 25.06 28.71
CA THR A 204 26.22 23.72 29.30
C THR A 204 25.22 23.43 30.42
N TYR A 205 24.84 24.46 31.20
CA TYR A 205 23.78 24.36 32.20
C TYR A 205 22.45 23.95 31.59
N TYR A 206 22.05 24.60 30.48
CA TYR A 206 20.79 24.29 29.80
C TYR A 206 20.81 22.89 29.20
N ILE A 207 21.89 22.49 28.53
CA ILE A 207 22.04 21.12 27.99
C ILE A 207 21.95 20.08 29.11
N SER A 208 22.68 20.27 30.21
CA SER A 208 22.66 19.33 31.34
C SER A 208 21.26 19.21 31.95
N HIS A 209 20.56 20.33 32.12
CA HIS A 209 19.21 20.33 32.66
C HIS A 209 18.22 19.68 31.69
N MET A 210 18.34 19.98 30.39
CA MET A 210 17.49 19.40 29.35
C MET A 210 17.65 17.88 29.27
N ILE A 211 18.89 17.36 29.23
CA ILE A 211 19.15 15.91 29.24
C ILE A 211 18.54 15.28 30.49
N LYS A 212 18.74 15.88 31.68
CA LYS A 212 18.19 15.34 32.93
C LYS A 212 16.67 15.34 32.95
N THR A 213 16.03 16.37 32.41
CA THR A 213 14.57 16.49 32.35
C THR A 213 13.95 15.49 31.37
N CYS A 214 14.57 15.29 30.21
CA CYS A 214 14.04 14.40 29.18
C CYS A 214 14.31 12.94 29.50
N THR A 215 15.53 12.63 29.96
CA THR A 215 15.98 11.26 30.21
C THR A 215 15.83 10.84 31.66
N GLY A 216 15.72 11.75 32.63
CA GLY A 216 15.85 11.35 34.04
C GLY A 216 17.28 10.97 34.45
N LEU A 217 18.26 10.99 33.53
CA LEU A 217 19.68 10.69 33.78
C LEU A 217 20.55 11.94 33.63
N SER A 218 21.64 12.01 34.41
CA SER A 218 22.67 13.01 34.11
C SER A 218 23.38 12.67 32.79
N PHE A 219 24.01 13.64 32.14
CA PHE A 219 24.77 13.40 30.90
C PHE A 219 25.78 12.24 31.02
N ARG A 220 26.50 12.15 32.15
CA ARG A 220 27.47 11.06 32.38
C ARG A 220 26.79 9.70 32.51
N GLU A 221 25.64 9.63 33.18
CA GLU A 221 24.87 8.40 33.30
C GLU A 221 24.29 7.99 31.95
N PHE A 222 23.79 8.95 31.17
CA PHE A 222 23.24 8.70 29.85
C PHE A 222 24.29 8.19 28.86
N LEU A 223 25.49 8.80 28.86
CA LEU A 223 26.62 8.29 28.09
C LEU A 223 27.05 6.89 28.56
N ALA A 224 27.10 6.65 29.88
CA ALA A 224 27.43 5.32 30.41
C ALA A 224 26.39 4.26 30.00
N PHE A 225 25.11 4.64 29.93
CA PHE A 225 24.03 3.78 29.48
C PHE A 225 24.23 3.33 28.04
N ALA A 226 24.43 4.27 27.10
CA ALA A 226 24.68 3.95 25.69
C ALA A 226 25.88 3.00 25.52
N ARG A 227 26.97 3.24 26.26
CA ARG A 227 28.16 2.36 26.24
C ARG A 227 27.89 0.95 26.77
N VAL A 228 27.06 0.83 27.81
CA VAL A 228 26.68 -0.47 28.38
C VAL A 228 25.81 -1.26 27.41
N GLU A 229 24.85 -0.63 26.74
CA GLU A 229 24.03 -1.28 25.71
C GLU A 229 24.89 -1.84 24.57
N PHE A 230 25.80 -1.04 24.00
CA PHE A 230 26.73 -1.53 22.98
C PHE A 230 27.64 -2.67 23.46
N SER A 231 27.95 -2.72 24.76
CA SER A 231 28.82 -3.77 25.31
C SER A 231 28.19 -5.16 25.27
N GLU A 232 26.85 -5.26 25.30
CA GLU A 232 26.13 -6.53 25.28
C GLU A 232 26.43 -7.33 24.01
N MET A 233 26.43 -6.66 22.84
CA MET A 233 26.75 -7.29 21.57
C MET A 233 28.14 -7.94 21.62
N TYR A 234 29.15 -7.21 22.10
CA TYR A 234 30.52 -7.74 22.22
C TYR A 234 30.61 -8.92 23.20
N LEU A 235 29.84 -8.89 24.30
CA LEU A 235 29.82 -9.99 25.28
C LEU A 235 29.28 -11.28 24.67
N LEU A 236 28.24 -11.19 23.83
CA LEU A 236 27.54 -12.33 23.26
C LEU A 236 28.10 -12.79 21.91
N GLN A 237 28.83 -11.93 21.19
CA GLN A 237 29.45 -12.26 19.90
C GLN A 237 30.90 -12.71 19.99
N THR A 238 31.61 -12.35 21.06
CA THR A 238 33.07 -12.50 21.12
C THR A 238 33.55 -13.05 22.44
N ASP A 239 34.70 -13.74 22.40
CA ASP A 239 35.42 -14.20 23.59
C ASP A 239 36.39 -13.15 24.15
N LYS A 240 36.20 -11.87 23.80
CA LYS A 240 37.09 -10.78 24.29
C LYS A 240 36.94 -10.65 25.81
N LYS A 241 38.07 -10.45 26.51
CA LYS A 241 38.06 -10.20 27.96
C LYS A 241 37.23 -8.95 28.29
N VAL A 242 36.52 -8.97 29.43
CA VAL A 242 35.66 -7.86 29.88
C VAL A 242 36.39 -6.52 29.97
N ASN A 243 37.65 -6.52 30.40
CA ASN A 243 38.46 -5.29 30.44
C ASN A 243 38.76 -4.70 29.05
N THR A 244 38.86 -5.55 28.01
CA THR A 244 39.02 -5.13 26.62
C THR A 244 37.72 -4.58 26.07
N ILE A 245 36.59 -5.23 26.36
CA ILE A 245 35.26 -4.74 25.96
C ILE A 245 34.99 -3.37 26.56
N ALA A 246 35.26 -3.18 27.86
CA ALA A 246 35.11 -1.89 28.54
C ALA A 246 35.87 -0.76 27.81
N LYS A 247 37.10 -1.02 27.35
CA LYS A 247 37.88 -0.05 26.58
C LYS A 247 37.29 0.22 25.20
N ILE A 248 36.83 -0.82 24.48
CA ILE A 248 36.24 -0.71 23.14
C ILE A 248 35.00 0.20 23.18
N VAL A 249 34.14 0.03 24.17
CA VAL A 249 32.92 0.84 24.31
C VAL A 249 33.16 2.19 25.01
N GLY A 250 34.42 2.57 25.28
CA GLY A 250 34.76 3.92 25.75
C GLY A 250 34.79 4.14 27.27
N PHE A 251 34.75 3.09 28.11
CA PHE A 251 34.93 3.24 29.55
C PHE A 251 36.41 3.47 29.92
N SER A 252 36.64 4.40 30.87
CA SER A 252 37.98 4.70 31.37
C SER A 252 38.56 3.63 32.29
N THR A 253 37.70 2.90 33.03
CA THR A 253 38.11 1.80 33.91
C THR A 253 37.10 0.65 33.85
N THR A 254 37.58 -0.58 34.01
CA THR A 254 36.72 -1.78 34.03
C THR A 254 35.75 -1.77 35.22
N SER A 255 36.17 -1.29 36.40
CA SER A 255 35.29 -1.22 37.56
C SER A 255 34.13 -0.23 37.36
N TYR A 256 34.35 0.86 36.61
CA TYR A 256 33.28 1.81 36.28
C TYR A 256 32.27 1.18 35.30
N TYR A 257 32.76 0.42 34.31
CA TYR A 257 31.94 -0.38 33.42
C TYR A 257 31.10 -1.41 34.18
N GLU A 258 31.73 -2.26 35.00
CA GLU A 258 31.04 -3.32 35.75
C GLU A 258 29.99 -2.78 36.70
N LYS A 259 30.26 -1.64 37.36
CA LYS A 259 29.28 -0.96 38.22
C LYS A 259 28.01 -0.59 37.44
N PHE A 260 28.17 0.01 36.27
CA PHE A 260 27.06 0.46 35.45
C PHE A 260 26.35 -0.69 34.73
N PHE A 261 27.10 -1.67 34.26
CA PHE A 261 26.54 -2.89 33.70
C PHE A 261 25.66 -3.60 34.72
N ARG A 262 26.16 -3.82 35.95
CA ARG A 262 25.38 -4.43 37.04
C ARG A 262 24.15 -3.61 37.43
N ARG A 263 24.23 -2.27 37.38
CA ARG A 263 23.09 -1.39 37.64
C ARG A 263 21.93 -1.69 36.68
N TRP A 264 22.19 -1.76 35.38
CA TRP A 264 21.11 -1.91 34.37
C TRP A 264 20.76 -3.36 34.06
N PHE A 265 21.73 -4.27 33.98
CA PHE A 265 21.52 -5.69 33.66
C PHE A 265 21.29 -6.58 34.90
N GLY A 266 21.42 -6.04 36.11
CA GLY A 266 21.24 -6.77 37.37
C GLY A 266 22.34 -7.78 37.72
N MET A 267 23.30 -8.02 36.82
CA MET A 267 24.38 -9.00 36.96
C MET A 267 25.70 -8.45 36.39
N SER A 268 26.83 -9.11 36.67
CA SER A 268 28.11 -8.74 36.05
C SER A 268 28.16 -9.10 34.55
N PRO A 269 29.04 -8.45 33.77
CA PRO A 269 29.26 -8.79 32.36
C PRO A 269 29.59 -10.28 32.12
N GLU A 270 30.36 -10.89 33.02
CA GLU A 270 30.79 -12.29 32.89
C GLU A 270 29.64 -13.26 33.18
N GLU A 271 28.82 -12.97 34.21
CA GLU A 271 27.57 -13.71 34.49
C GLU A 271 26.62 -13.62 33.30
N HIS A 272 26.45 -12.42 32.74
CA HIS A 272 25.59 -12.18 31.57
C HIS A 272 26.03 -12.99 30.35
N ARG A 273 27.32 -13.01 30.03
CA ARG A 273 27.85 -13.86 28.96
C ARG A 273 27.50 -15.34 29.21
N SER A 274 27.80 -15.84 30.41
CA SER A 274 27.56 -17.25 30.73
C SER A 274 26.08 -17.64 30.64
N GLU A 275 25.16 -16.75 31.01
CA GLU A 275 23.73 -17.02 31.00
C GLU A 275 23.13 -16.95 29.59
N TYR A 276 23.49 -15.94 28.81
CA TYR A 276 22.77 -15.60 27.57
C TYR A 276 23.43 -16.13 26.29
N THR A 277 24.71 -16.50 26.29
CA THR A 277 25.35 -17.08 25.07
C THR A 277 24.64 -18.36 24.58
N LYS A 278 24.09 -19.18 25.48
CA LYS A 278 23.30 -20.38 25.13
C LYS A 278 21.89 -20.08 24.57
N MET A 279 21.43 -18.84 24.70
CA MET A 279 20.13 -18.36 24.21
C MET A 279 20.26 -17.66 22.85
N VAL A 280 21.47 -17.50 22.33
CA VAL A 280 21.75 -16.85 21.05
C VAL A 280 21.27 -17.70 19.88
N LYS A 281 20.64 -17.05 18.90
CA LYS A 281 20.20 -17.64 17.64
C LYS A 281 21.37 -18.31 16.93
N GLY A 282 21.18 -19.53 16.45
CA GLY A 282 22.20 -20.27 15.72
C GLY A 282 21.71 -21.59 15.16
N PRO A 283 22.55 -22.31 14.40
CA PRO A 283 22.14 -23.57 13.76
C PRO A 283 21.60 -24.62 14.74
N LEU A 284 22.06 -24.60 15.99
CA LEU A 284 21.63 -25.51 17.06
C LEU A 284 20.44 -24.99 17.88
N ARG A 285 20.06 -23.73 17.67
CA ARG A 285 18.92 -23.08 18.33
C ARG A 285 18.25 -22.13 17.33
N PRO A 286 17.54 -22.69 16.32
CA PRO A 286 16.78 -21.88 15.38
C PRO A 286 15.53 -21.29 16.06
N GLU A 287 14.89 -20.35 15.39
CA GLU A 287 13.56 -19.87 15.72
C GLU A 287 12.53 -21.01 15.68
N LYS A 288 11.57 -20.92 16.59
CA LYS A 288 10.43 -21.83 16.73
C LYS A 288 9.16 -21.01 16.57
N VAL A 289 8.78 -20.82 15.31
CA VAL A 289 7.63 -20.02 14.89
C VAL A 289 6.75 -20.83 13.95
N VAL A 290 5.45 -20.52 13.94
CA VAL A 290 4.47 -21.12 13.02
C VAL A 290 3.83 -19.99 12.21
N SER A 291 3.86 -20.12 10.88
CA SER A 291 3.22 -19.13 10.00
C SER A 291 1.71 -19.15 10.19
N VAL A 292 1.11 -17.97 10.28
CA VAL A 292 -0.35 -17.82 10.37
C VAL A 292 -0.94 -17.61 8.98
N ARG A 293 -2.17 -18.08 8.75
CA ARG A 293 -2.89 -17.87 7.48
C ARG A 293 -3.20 -16.39 7.28
N THR A 294 -2.81 -15.86 6.13
CA THR A 294 -3.02 -14.45 5.72
C THR A 294 -4.45 -13.97 5.91
N SER A 295 -5.47 -14.79 5.61
CA SER A 295 -6.88 -14.42 5.76
C SER A 295 -7.32 -14.24 7.22
N ALA A 296 -6.78 -15.05 8.14
CA ALA A 296 -7.05 -14.91 9.56
C ALA A 296 -6.44 -13.62 10.10
N VAL A 297 -5.19 -13.34 9.73
CA VAL A 297 -4.48 -12.10 10.08
C VAL A 297 -5.20 -10.88 9.52
N LEU A 298 -5.60 -10.91 8.24
CA LEU A 298 -6.34 -9.80 7.62
C LEU A 298 -7.63 -9.50 8.37
N SER A 299 -8.36 -10.53 8.80
CA SER A 299 -9.57 -10.39 9.60
C SER A 299 -9.28 -9.71 10.94
N MET A 300 -8.21 -10.12 11.64
CA MET A 300 -7.78 -9.50 12.91
C MET A 300 -7.39 -8.03 12.72
N VAL A 301 -6.61 -7.73 11.67
CA VAL A 301 -6.16 -6.37 11.35
C VAL A 301 -7.35 -5.47 11.00
N GLN A 302 -8.28 -5.94 10.16
CA GLN A 302 -9.48 -5.19 9.79
C GLN A 302 -10.39 -4.92 11.00
N GLN A 303 -10.58 -5.91 11.88
CA GLN A 303 -11.35 -5.72 13.11
C GLN A 303 -10.74 -4.62 13.99
N LYS A 304 -9.44 -4.68 14.24
CA LYS A 304 -8.74 -3.67 15.06
C LYS A 304 -8.75 -2.28 14.44
N LEU A 305 -8.62 -2.17 13.13
CA LEU A 305 -8.77 -0.90 12.42
C LEU A 305 -10.18 -0.32 12.59
N SER A 306 -11.22 -1.15 12.47
CA SER A 306 -12.61 -0.71 12.69
C SER A 306 -12.81 -0.17 14.10
N GLU A 307 -12.30 -0.87 15.12
CA GLU A 307 -12.38 -0.45 16.53
C GLU A 307 -11.67 0.88 16.82
N LEU A 308 -10.62 1.22 16.07
CA LEU A 308 -9.91 2.50 16.17
C LEU A 308 -10.64 3.63 15.43
N LEU A 309 -11.20 3.34 14.25
CA LEU A 309 -11.91 4.32 13.43
C LEU A 309 -13.27 4.71 14.04
N ASP A 310 -13.98 3.76 14.65
CA ASP A 310 -15.25 4.01 15.35
C ASP A 310 -15.09 4.98 16.54
N LYS A 311 -13.88 5.09 17.10
CA LYS A 311 -13.56 6.07 18.16
C LYS A 311 -13.25 7.47 17.63
N SER A 312 -12.87 7.61 16.36
CA SER A 312 -12.34 8.86 15.79
C SER A 312 -13.23 9.51 14.72
N TYR A 313 -14.24 8.82 14.18
CA TYR A 313 -15.08 9.35 13.10
C TYR A 313 -16.60 9.28 13.36
N ASN A 314 -17.22 10.47 13.40
CA ASN A 314 -18.62 10.66 12.97
C ASN A 314 -18.63 10.92 11.46
N ALA A 315 -18.92 9.92 10.60
CA ALA A 315 -19.65 10.05 9.32
C ALA A 315 -19.64 8.76 8.45
N SER A 316 -20.79 8.08 8.36
CA SER A 316 -21.47 7.58 7.15
C SER A 316 -20.73 6.88 5.98
N VAL A 317 -19.48 6.42 6.09
CA VAL A 317 -18.83 5.59 5.06
C VAL A 317 -19.10 4.11 5.33
N ARG A 318 -19.71 3.39 4.37
CA ARG A 318 -19.94 1.95 4.51
C ARG A 318 -18.75 1.18 3.97
N HIS A 319 -18.33 0.16 4.72
CA HIS A 319 -17.28 -0.77 4.31
C HIS A 319 -17.92 -2.13 4.01
N PHE A 320 -17.83 -2.58 2.77
CA PHE A 320 -18.33 -3.88 2.33
C PHE A 320 -17.17 -4.86 2.16
N ASN A 321 -17.17 -5.94 2.92
CA ASN A 321 -16.21 -7.03 2.77
C ASN A 321 -16.91 -8.26 2.19
N LEU A 322 -16.49 -8.71 1.01
CA LEU A 322 -17.04 -9.90 0.34
C LEU A 322 -15.95 -10.95 0.15
N TYR A 323 -16.30 -12.20 0.46
CA TYR A 323 -15.47 -13.37 0.19
C TYR A 323 -16.09 -14.16 -0.96
N VAL A 324 -15.37 -14.26 -2.07
CA VAL A 324 -15.86 -14.86 -3.31
C VAL A 324 -15.03 -16.10 -3.63
N ARG A 325 -15.70 -17.24 -3.84
CA ARG A 325 -15.05 -18.49 -4.28
C ARG A 325 -15.48 -18.81 -5.70
N ILE A 326 -14.51 -18.88 -6.61
CA ILE A 326 -14.75 -19.06 -8.05
C ILE A 326 -14.14 -20.40 -8.46
N ASN A 327 -14.98 -21.33 -8.92
CA ASN A 327 -14.52 -22.59 -9.49
C ASN A 327 -14.10 -22.37 -10.94
N ALA A 328 -12.83 -22.57 -11.26
CA ALA A 328 -12.35 -22.42 -12.63
C ALA A 328 -13.03 -23.38 -13.62
N GLN A 329 -13.51 -24.52 -13.14
CA GLN A 329 -14.16 -25.55 -13.95
C GLN A 329 -15.69 -25.50 -13.86
N GLU A 330 -16.26 -24.41 -13.35
CA GLU A 330 -17.72 -24.27 -13.25
C GLU A 330 -18.39 -24.34 -14.62
N ARG A 331 -19.65 -24.78 -14.62
CA ARG A 331 -20.49 -24.69 -15.81
C ARG A 331 -20.80 -23.21 -16.12
N PRO A 332 -20.78 -22.78 -17.39
CA PRO A 332 -21.08 -21.39 -17.74
C PRO A 332 -22.50 -21.01 -17.30
N LEU A 333 -22.63 -19.88 -16.60
CA LEU A 333 -23.90 -19.21 -16.33
C LEU A 333 -24.48 -18.63 -17.63
N THR A 334 -23.61 -18.03 -18.43
CA THR A 334 -23.91 -17.50 -19.77
C THR A 334 -22.63 -17.33 -20.58
N VAL A 335 -22.79 -16.97 -21.85
CA VAL A 335 -21.70 -16.78 -22.83
C VAL A 335 -21.59 -15.31 -23.17
N LEU A 336 -20.36 -14.80 -23.19
CA LEU A 336 -20.02 -13.43 -23.49
C LEU A 336 -19.21 -13.37 -24.79
N GLU A 337 -19.87 -13.10 -25.91
CA GLU A 337 -19.27 -13.09 -27.26
C GLU A 337 -19.65 -11.83 -28.05
N ARG A 338 -19.77 -10.69 -27.34
CA ARG A 338 -20.31 -9.48 -27.97
C ARG A 338 -19.25 -8.80 -28.81
N ASN A 339 -19.68 -8.32 -29.98
CA ASN A 339 -18.85 -7.51 -30.85
C ASN A 339 -19.13 -6.03 -30.61
N LEU A 340 -18.08 -5.22 -30.74
CA LEU A 340 -18.16 -3.77 -30.69
C LEU A 340 -18.34 -3.24 -32.11
N GLU A 341 -19.45 -2.56 -32.34
CA GLU A 341 -19.72 -1.81 -33.55
C GLU A 341 -19.55 -0.32 -33.27
N ILE A 342 -18.80 0.38 -34.13
CA ILE A 342 -18.45 1.78 -33.92
C ILE A 342 -19.01 2.62 -35.07
N ASP A 343 -19.80 3.64 -34.72
CA ASP A 343 -20.25 4.67 -35.65
C ASP A 343 -19.13 5.73 -35.81
N ILE A 344 -18.77 6.03 -37.06
CA ILE A 344 -17.78 7.06 -37.44
C ILE A 344 -18.40 8.11 -38.37
N TYR A 345 -17.82 9.30 -38.34
CA TYR A 345 -18.12 10.39 -39.25
C TYR A 345 -16.92 10.70 -40.15
N PRO A 346 -17.12 11.30 -41.35
CA PRO A 346 -16.02 11.69 -42.23
C PRO A 346 -14.98 12.58 -41.56
N GLN A 347 -15.42 13.51 -40.71
CA GLN A 347 -14.56 14.41 -39.93
C GLN A 347 -13.64 13.68 -38.95
N ASP A 348 -14.04 12.51 -38.43
CA ASP A 348 -13.22 11.73 -37.50
C ASP A 348 -11.95 11.24 -38.21
N TYR A 349 -12.08 10.84 -39.48
CA TYR A 349 -10.93 10.42 -40.30
C TYR A 349 -10.04 11.61 -40.68
N GLU A 350 -10.61 12.77 -40.98
CA GLU A 350 -9.84 13.98 -41.25
C GLU A 350 -8.99 14.38 -40.04
N LYS A 351 -9.53 14.18 -38.84
CA LYS A 351 -8.89 14.53 -37.58
C LYS A 351 -7.85 13.52 -37.10
N LEU A 352 -8.23 12.25 -37.01
CA LEU A 352 -7.37 11.20 -36.47
C LEU A 352 -6.42 10.62 -37.52
N GLY A 353 -6.76 10.73 -38.80
CA GLY A 353 -5.98 10.15 -39.90
C GLY A 353 -5.69 8.67 -39.68
N ILE A 354 -4.42 8.29 -39.74
CA ILE A 354 -3.96 6.90 -39.59
C ILE A 354 -4.14 6.39 -38.16
N SER A 355 -4.11 7.28 -37.15
CA SER A 355 -4.23 6.89 -35.75
C SER A 355 -5.58 6.25 -35.42
N MET A 356 -6.63 6.56 -36.19
CA MET A 356 -7.95 5.94 -36.09
C MET A 356 -7.87 4.41 -36.19
N PHE A 357 -7.11 3.87 -37.15
CA PHE A 357 -7.00 2.41 -37.32
C PHE A 357 -6.29 1.74 -36.14
N SER A 358 -5.29 2.42 -35.55
CA SER A 358 -4.62 1.96 -34.33
C SER A 358 -5.62 1.85 -33.16
N VAL A 359 -6.49 2.85 -32.99
CA VAL A 359 -7.55 2.85 -31.98
C VAL A 359 -8.53 1.71 -32.21
N LEU A 360 -9.07 1.57 -33.42
CA LEU A 360 -10.03 0.51 -33.76
C LEU A 360 -9.45 -0.89 -33.58
N LYS A 361 -8.18 -1.09 -33.96
CA LYS A 361 -7.47 -2.36 -33.79
C LYS A 361 -7.25 -2.72 -32.33
N LYS A 362 -6.87 -1.75 -31.48
CA LYS A 362 -6.73 -1.95 -30.03
C LYS A 362 -8.06 -2.37 -29.40
N LEU A 363 -9.17 -1.81 -29.87
CA LEU A 363 -10.53 -2.16 -29.45
C LEU A 363 -11.02 -3.50 -30.01
N ARG A 364 -10.24 -4.18 -30.86
CA ARG A 364 -10.62 -5.39 -31.60
C ARG A 364 -11.96 -5.22 -32.33
N CYS A 365 -12.20 -4.03 -32.88
CA CYS A 365 -13.42 -3.71 -33.61
C CYS A 365 -13.36 -4.35 -35.01
N ALA A 366 -14.32 -5.22 -35.31
CA ALA A 366 -14.41 -5.91 -36.61
C ALA A 366 -15.33 -5.19 -37.60
N LYS A 367 -16.16 -4.25 -37.13
CA LYS A 367 -17.20 -3.62 -37.94
C LYS A 367 -17.47 -2.19 -37.50
N VAL A 368 -17.49 -1.32 -38.50
CA VAL A 368 -17.68 0.12 -38.36
C VAL A 368 -18.82 0.57 -39.27
N PHE A 369 -19.59 1.56 -38.83
CA PHE A 369 -20.61 2.19 -39.64
C PHE A 369 -20.26 3.64 -39.92
N MET A 370 -20.39 4.07 -41.15
CA MET A 370 -20.28 5.49 -41.50
C MET A 370 -21.67 6.03 -41.82
N TYR A 371 -21.98 7.21 -41.28
CA TYR A 371 -23.16 7.92 -41.74
C TYR A 371 -22.92 8.50 -43.14
N ASN A 372 -23.86 8.26 -44.05
CA ASN A 372 -23.77 8.54 -45.49
C ASN A 372 -22.93 7.54 -46.30
N GLU A 373 -22.81 7.78 -47.60
CA GLU A 373 -22.12 6.90 -48.55
C GLU A 373 -20.61 6.82 -48.26
N VAL A 374 -20.10 5.58 -48.13
CA VAL A 374 -18.69 5.31 -47.81
C VAL A 374 -17.83 5.52 -49.07
N PRO A 375 -16.84 6.43 -49.05
CA PRO A 375 -15.94 6.61 -50.19
C PRO A 375 -15.18 5.31 -50.51
N VAL A 376 -15.12 4.93 -51.78
CA VAL A 376 -14.48 3.66 -52.25
C VAL A 376 -13.05 3.52 -51.70
N LYS A 377 -12.25 4.59 -51.77
CA LYS A 377 -10.87 4.59 -51.25
C LYS A 377 -10.78 4.37 -49.74
N LEU A 378 -11.78 4.84 -48.99
CA LEU A 378 -11.83 4.63 -47.54
C LEU A 378 -12.22 3.18 -47.25
N LYS A 379 -13.20 2.64 -47.97
CA LYS A 379 -13.60 1.23 -47.88
C LYS A 379 -12.43 0.27 -48.11
N GLU A 380 -11.64 0.48 -49.17
CA GLU A 380 -10.45 -0.31 -49.47
C GLU A 380 -9.40 -0.26 -48.33
N LYS A 381 -9.28 0.87 -47.62
CA LYS A 381 -8.36 0.98 -46.48
C LYS A 381 -8.85 0.19 -45.27
N PHE A 382 -10.14 0.27 -44.94
CA PHE A 382 -10.75 -0.51 -43.86
C PHE A 382 -10.63 -2.02 -44.12
N GLU A 383 -10.90 -2.45 -45.34
CA GLU A 383 -10.75 -3.86 -45.74
C GLU A 383 -9.30 -4.35 -45.62
N LYS A 384 -8.30 -3.52 -45.96
CA LYS A 384 -6.88 -3.85 -45.76
C LYS A 384 -6.48 -4.02 -44.28
N GLU A 385 -7.14 -3.28 -43.39
CA GLU A 385 -6.95 -3.40 -41.94
C GLU A 385 -7.79 -4.54 -41.32
N GLY A 386 -8.57 -5.27 -42.13
CA GLY A 386 -9.43 -6.36 -41.67
C GLY A 386 -10.71 -5.91 -40.97
N ILE A 387 -11.14 -4.66 -41.18
CA ILE A 387 -12.32 -4.07 -40.55
C ILE A 387 -13.39 -3.87 -41.62
N SER A 388 -14.59 -4.41 -41.39
CA SER A 388 -15.73 -4.18 -42.29
C SER A 388 -16.32 -2.77 -42.08
N ILE A 389 -16.66 -2.08 -43.17
CA ILE A 389 -17.31 -0.76 -43.12
C ILE A 389 -18.60 -0.76 -43.96
N SER A 390 -19.68 -0.27 -43.35
CA SER A 390 -21.01 -0.19 -43.96
C SER A 390 -21.62 1.20 -43.79
N SER A 391 -22.49 1.63 -44.70
CA SER A 391 -23.26 2.86 -44.55
C SER A 391 -24.45 2.65 -43.60
N LYS A 392 -24.74 3.65 -42.76
CA LYS A 392 -25.93 3.70 -41.88
C LYS A 392 -26.69 5.00 -42.15
N GLU A 393 -28.03 4.94 -42.14
CA GLU A 393 -28.84 6.16 -42.25
C GLU A 393 -28.74 6.98 -40.97
N LYS A 394 -28.69 8.31 -41.10
CA LYS A 394 -28.63 9.21 -39.95
C LYS A 394 -29.98 9.15 -39.21
N PRO A 395 -30.01 8.99 -37.87
CA PRO A 395 -31.27 8.94 -37.12
C PRO A 395 -32.08 10.23 -37.33
N THR A 396 -33.39 10.08 -37.60
CA THR A 396 -34.33 11.18 -37.87
C THR A 396 -34.64 12.06 -36.66
N LEU A 397 -34.35 11.59 -35.44
CA LEU A 397 -34.46 12.32 -34.18
C LEU A 397 -33.25 11.97 -33.30
N MET A 398 -32.27 12.87 -33.20
CA MET A 398 -31.29 12.82 -32.11
C MET A 398 -31.92 13.50 -30.90
N ASN A 399 -32.41 12.72 -29.94
CA ASN A 399 -32.83 13.27 -28.65
C ASN A 399 -31.55 13.55 -27.84
N THR A 400 -31.04 14.79 -27.94
CA THR A 400 -29.73 15.24 -27.42
C THR A 400 -29.76 15.56 -25.93
N SER A 401 -30.31 14.66 -25.11
CA SER A 401 -30.13 14.79 -23.66
C SER A 401 -28.68 14.45 -23.34
N ARG A 402 -27.90 15.47 -22.98
CA ARG A 402 -26.49 15.29 -22.56
C ARG A 402 -26.43 14.49 -21.25
N VAL A 403 -25.58 13.49 -21.21
CA VAL A 403 -25.41 12.57 -20.09
C VAL A 403 -23.97 12.65 -19.60
N PHE A 404 -23.64 13.69 -18.82
CA PHE A 404 -22.26 13.92 -18.36
C PHE A 404 -21.74 12.82 -17.42
N GLY A 405 -22.62 11.98 -16.87
CA GLY A 405 -22.18 10.76 -16.18
C GLY A 405 -21.34 9.83 -17.06
N MET A 406 -21.61 9.79 -18.37
CA MET A 406 -20.85 8.98 -19.34
C MET A 406 -19.42 9.48 -19.57
N ASP A 407 -19.13 10.75 -19.25
CA ASP A 407 -17.79 11.32 -19.33
C ASP A 407 -16.94 11.02 -18.08
N SER A 408 -17.59 10.58 -17.00
CA SER A 408 -16.96 10.30 -15.71
C SER A 408 -16.62 8.81 -15.54
N ILE A 409 -15.96 8.46 -14.43
CA ILE A 409 -15.71 7.06 -14.06
C ILE A 409 -16.99 6.24 -13.92
N ALA A 410 -18.12 6.88 -13.58
CA ALA A 410 -19.41 6.21 -13.50
C ALA A 410 -19.84 5.65 -14.86
N GLY A 411 -19.54 6.35 -15.96
CA GLY A 411 -19.81 5.89 -17.33
C GLY A 411 -19.06 4.61 -17.67
N LEU A 412 -17.81 4.48 -17.22
CA LEU A 412 -17.00 3.27 -17.39
C LEU A 412 -17.63 2.09 -16.63
N VAL A 413 -17.98 2.29 -15.34
CA VAL A 413 -18.62 1.24 -14.52
C VAL A 413 -19.99 0.85 -15.11
N TYR A 414 -20.79 1.83 -15.52
CA TYR A 414 -22.10 1.64 -16.13
C TYR A 414 -22.04 0.87 -17.45
N THR A 415 -21.02 1.14 -18.27
CA THR A 415 -20.77 0.41 -19.51
C THR A 415 -20.47 -1.06 -19.23
N PHE A 416 -19.66 -1.35 -18.22
CA PHE A 416 -19.39 -2.72 -17.77
C PHE A 416 -20.65 -3.43 -17.26
N GLN A 417 -21.46 -2.77 -16.43
CA GLN A 417 -22.72 -3.32 -15.95
C GLN A 417 -23.64 -3.72 -17.12
N LYS A 418 -23.85 -2.81 -18.07
CA LYS A 418 -24.65 -3.10 -19.28
C LYS A 418 -24.05 -4.23 -20.11
N TYR A 419 -22.73 -4.21 -20.30
CA TYR A 419 -22.01 -5.25 -21.01
C TYR A 419 -22.06 -6.62 -20.30
N LEU A 420 -22.44 -6.70 -19.03
CA LEU A 420 -22.65 -7.99 -18.38
C LEU A 420 -24.12 -8.43 -18.40
N MET A 421 -25.07 -7.50 -18.54
CA MET A 421 -26.50 -7.77 -18.45
C MET A 421 -27.24 -8.01 -19.76
N THR A 422 -26.85 -7.37 -20.88
CA THR A 422 -27.65 -7.43 -22.13
C THR A 422 -27.28 -8.61 -23.04
N SER A 423 -28.06 -8.96 -24.06
CA SER A 423 -27.62 -9.92 -25.10
C SER A 423 -27.12 -9.22 -26.37
N ASP A 424 -27.27 -7.92 -26.43
CA ASP A 424 -27.21 -7.16 -27.68
C ASP A 424 -25.78 -6.77 -28.08
N THR A 425 -25.62 -6.53 -29.38
CA THR A 425 -24.42 -5.88 -29.93
C THR A 425 -24.21 -4.54 -29.26
N VAL A 426 -22.95 -4.20 -29.03
CA VAL A 426 -22.58 -2.97 -28.33
C VAL A 426 -22.25 -1.93 -29.40
N GLU A 427 -23.08 -0.90 -29.51
CA GLU A 427 -22.92 0.21 -30.43
C GLU A 427 -22.46 1.48 -29.69
N THR A 428 -21.48 2.19 -30.25
CA THR A 428 -20.96 3.46 -29.72
C THR A 428 -20.43 4.35 -30.84
N LYS A 429 -20.15 5.62 -30.56
CA LYS A 429 -19.49 6.53 -31.51
C LYS A 429 -17.99 6.52 -31.27
N LEU A 430 -17.19 6.70 -32.33
CA LEU A 430 -15.75 6.87 -32.14
C LEU A 430 -15.43 8.17 -31.40
N MET A 431 -15.99 9.30 -31.86
CA MET A 431 -15.75 10.63 -31.29
C MET A 431 -17.05 11.32 -30.89
N ASP A 432 -16.97 12.21 -29.90
CA ASP A 432 -18.03 13.16 -29.60
C ASP A 432 -18.17 14.22 -30.72
N ASP A 433 -19.39 14.71 -30.94
CA ASP A 433 -19.69 15.66 -32.01
C ASP A 433 -19.55 17.13 -31.54
N GLY A 434 -19.26 18.07 -32.46
CA GLY A 434 -19.29 19.52 -32.20
C GLY A 434 -17.97 20.17 -31.76
N ASP A 435 -18.05 21.30 -31.05
CA ASP A 435 -16.91 22.19 -30.74
C ASP A 435 -15.74 21.51 -30.01
N GLU A 436 -14.51 21.69 -30.48
CA GLU A 436 -13.30 21.06 -29.96
C GLU A 436 -12.80 21.70 -28.65
N THR A 437 -13.16 22.96 -28.40
CA THR A 437 -12.78 23.66 -27.17
C THR A 437 -13.59 23.19 -25.97
N VAL A 438 -14.73 22.51 -26.20
CA VAL A 438 -15.56 21.93 -25.15
C VAL A 438 -15.17 20.47 -24.96
N ILE A 439 -14.41 20.19 -23.91
CA ILE A 439 -13.83 18.86 -23.69
C ILE A 439 -14.86 17.80 -23.27
N LEU A 440 -15.74 18.14 -22.33
CA LEU A 440 -16.77 17.24 -21.80
C LEU A 440 -18.15 17.67 -22.29
N LYS A 441 -18.91 16.74 -22.87
CA LYS A 441 -20.18 17.04 -23.58
C LYS A 441 -21.36 16.18 -23.12
N GLY A 442 -21.09 15.10 -22.39
CA GLY A 442 -22.07 14.08 -22.04
C GLY A 442 -22.53 13.27 -23.24
N ASP A 443 -21.72 13.21 -24.29
CA ASP A 443 -21.95 12.39 -25.47
C ASP A 443 -21.37 10.97 -25.25
N ASN A 444 -21.83 10.00 -26.04
CA ASN A 444 -21.45 8.60 -25.88
C ASN A 444 -20.22 8.19 -26.73
N GLY A 445 -19.40 9.13 -27.17
CA GLY A 445 -18.18 8.86 -27.90
C GLY A 445 -17.08 8.22 -27.02
N LEU A 446 -16.22 7.44 -27.66
CA LEU A 446 -15.03 6.88 -27.03
C LEU A 446 -13.93 7.93 -26.82
N LEU A 447 -13.85 8.91 -27.73
CA LEU A 447 -12.98 10.06 -27.66
C LEU A 447 -13.79 11.36 -27.58
N THR A 448 -13.23 12.39 -26.97
CA THR A 448 -13.78 13.75 -27.07
C THR A 448 -13.73 14.24 -28.52
N SER A 449 -14.43 15.33 -28.82
CA SER A 449 -14.32 15.97 -30.15
C SER A 449 -12.89 16.47 -30.43
N SER A 450 -12.09 16.75 -29.40
CA SER A 450 -10.66 17.09 -29.52
C SER A 450 -9.74 15.88 -29.73
N GLY A 451 -10.25 14.63 -29.61
CA GLY A 451 -9.47 13.41 -29.79
C GLY A 451 -8.82 12.88 -28.51
N LEU A 452 -9.28 13.31 -27.33
CA LEU A 452 -8.82 12.79 -26.03
C LEU A 452 -9.58 11.52 -25.66
N PHE A 453 -8.89 10.52 -25.10
CA PHE A 453 -9.55 9.28 -24.66
C PHE A 453 -10.44 9.50 -23.44
N LYS A 454 -11.69 9.04 -23.52
CA LYS A 454 -12.65 9.08 -22.41
C LYS A 454 -12.63 7.78 -21.60
N PRO A 455 -13.16 7.75 -20.36
CA PRO A 455 -13.34 6.50 -19.61
C PRO A 455 -14.06 5.40 -20.43
N ALA A 456 -15.01 5.78 -21.29
CA ALA A 456 -15.68 4.85 -22.20
C ALA A 456 -14.70 4.09 -23.13
N TYR A 457 -13.68 4.75 -23.69
CA TYR A 457 -12.66 4.07 -24.50
C TYR A 457 -11.99 2.95 -23.72
N TYR A 458 -11.55 3.23 -22.50
CA TYR A 458 -10.90 2.23 -21.65
C TYR A 458 -11.87 1.11 -21.23
N ALA A 459 -13.14 1.45 -21.03
CA ALA A 459 -14.17 0.44 -20.78
C ALA A 459 -14.23 -0.58 -21.93
N HIS A 460 -14.39 -0.10 -23.17
CA HIS A 460 -14.46 -0.97 -24.34
C HIS A 460 -13.12 -1.66 -24.67
N LEU A 461 -11.99 -1.00 -24.40
CA LEU A 461 -10.66 -1.62 -24.52
C LEU A 461 -10.54 -2.83 -23.61
N MET A 462 -11.00 -2.73 -22.36
CA MET A 462 -10.98 -3.86 -21.44
C MET A 462 -12.01 -4.93 -21.85
N LEU A 463 -13.24 -4.53 -22.16
CA LEU A 463 -14.30 -5.44 -22.58
C LEU A 463 -13.98 -6.22 -23.87
N SER A 464 -13.16 -5.68 -24.77
CA SER A 464 -12.67 -6.41 -25.95
C SER A 464 -11.86 -7.68 -25.62
N ARG A 465 -11.40 -7.79 -24.37
CA ARG A 465 -10.72 -8.97 -23.81
C ARG A 465 -11.68 -9.88 -23.03
N PHE A 466 -12.86 -9.41 -22.64
CA PHE A 466 -13.89 -10.17 -21.93
C PHE A 466 -14.73 -11.00 -22.92
N LYS A 467 -14.13 -12.04 -23.51
CA LYS A 467 -14.84 -13.01 -24.33
C LYS A 467 -14.69 -14.43 -23.76
N GLY A 468 -15.81 -15.14 -23.60
CA GLY A 468 -15.81 -16.50 -23.07
C GLY A 468 -17.04 -16.83 -22.22
N ASP A 469 -16.85 -17.72 -21.25
CA ASP A 469 -17.90 -18.22 -20.36
C ASP A 469 -17.94 -17.41 -19.06
N ILE A 470 -19.09 -16.83 -18.69
CA ILE A 470 -19.27 -16.29 -17.33
C ILE A 470 -19.44 -17.48 -16.39
N ILE A 471 -18.47 -17.70 -15.51
CA ILE A 471 -18.43 -18.84 -14.57
C ILE A 471 -18.89 -18.48 -13.16
N SER A 472 -18.91 -17.19 -12.83
CA SER A 472 -19.41 -16.68 -11.56
C SER A 472 -19.71 -15.19 -11.69
N SER A 473 -20.78 -14.69 -11.10
CA SER A 473 -21.11 -13.26 -11.13
C SER A 473 -22.12 -12.90 -10.05
N ASP A 474 -22.05 -11.67 -9.58
CA ASP A 474 -23.02 -11.03 -8.68
C ASP A 474 -23.05 -9.51 -8.95
N LYS A 475 -23.76 -8.73 -8.13
CA LYS A 475 -23.91 -7.28 -8.26
C LYS A 475 -22.58 -6.54 -8.47
N TYR A 476 -21.55 -6.93 -7.73
CA TYR A 476 -20.27 -6.21 -7.69
C TYR A 476 -19.12 -6.91 -8.41
N TYR A 477 -19.32 -8.11 -8.99
CA TYR A 477 -18.24 -8.80 -9.69
C TYR A 477 -18.73 -9.74 -10.78
N ALA A 478 -17.82 -10.04 -11.71
CA ALA A 478 -18.00 -11.11 -12.68
C ALA A 478 -16.66 -11.80 -12.97
N ALA A 479 -16.70 -13.11 -13.13
CA ALA A 479 -15.58 -13.95 -13.49
C ALA A 479 -15.86 -14.64 -14.83
N VAL A 480 -14.94 -14.46 -15.77
CA VAL A 480 -15.01 -14.99 -17.14
C VAL A 480 -13.85 -15.96 -17.37
N ARG A 481 -14.15 -17.10 -17.99
CA ARG A 481 -13.18 -18.07 -18.48
C ARG A 481 -13.14 -18.05 -20.00
N THR A 482 -11.96 -17.86 -20.58
CA THR A 482 -11.77 -17.94 -22.04
C THR A 482 -11.92 -19.38 -22.54
N ARG A 483 -12.20 -19.56 -23.84
CA ARG A 483 -12.50 -20.88 -24.46
C ARG A 483 -11.31 -21.43 -25.25
N GLU A 484 -10.13 -21.30 -24.69
CA GLU A 484 -8.88 -21.82 -25.26
C GLU A 484 -8.48 -23.10 -24.51
N ASP A 485 -7.59 -23.93 -25.10
CA ASP A 485 -7.14 -25.19 -24.50
C ASP A 485 -6.50 -24.97 -23.12
N ASN A 486 -5.81 -23.84 -22.95
CA ASN A 486 -5.27 -23.37 -21.68
C ASN A 486 -5.96 -22.05 -21.31
N PRO A 487 -7.05 -22.09 -20.53
CA PRO A 487 -7.90 -20.94 -20.36
C PRO A 487 -7.22 -19.85 -19.51
N SER A 488 -7.30 -18.62 -20.01
CA SER A 488 -7.17 -17.41 -19.20
C SER A 488 -8.45 -17.12 -18.43
N PHE A 489 -8.32 -16.49 -17.27
CA PHE A 489 -9.42 -16.07 -16.41
C PHE A 489 -9.42 -14.56 -16.24
N ILE A 490 -10.61 -13.97 -16.17
CA ILE A 490 -10.77 -12.53 -15.99
C ILE A 490 -11.75 -12.29 -14.85
N ILE A 491 -11.37 -11.53 -13.85
CA ILE A 491 -12.22 -11.17 -12.72
C ILE A 491 -12.36 -9.64 -12.71
N SER A 492 -13.57 -9.13 -12.94
CA SER A 492 -13.91 -7.72 -12.77
C SER A 492 -14.64 -7.49 -11.46
N VAL A 493 -14.24 -6.46 -10.71
CA VAL A 493 -14.90 -5.97 -9.51
C VAL A 493 -15.29 -4.51 -9.71
N MET A 494 -16.54 -4.17 -9.41
CA MET A 494 -17.11 -2.84 -9.61
C MET A 494 -17.69 -2.33 -8.30
N ASN A 495 -17.35 -1.08 -7.94
CA ASN A 495 -17.99 -0.38 -6.83
C ASN A 495 -18.81 0.79 -7.39
N PHE A 496 -20.08 0.87 -7.00
CA PHE A 496 -21.04 1.86 -7.48
C PHE A 496 -22.26 1.90 -6.55
N ASP A 497 -23.00 3.01 -6.64
CA ASP A 497 -24.31 3.19 -6.02
C ASP A 497 -25.39 3.50 -7.07
N ASP A 498 -26.62 3.66 -6.61
CA ASP A 498 -27.75 3.96 -7.48
C ASP A 498 -27.62 5.36 -8.13
N ASN A 499 -27.00 6.33 -7.43
CA ASN A 499 -26.82 7.68 -7.95
C ASN A 499 -25.85 7.71 -9.13
N THR A 500 -24.71 7.05 -8.98
CA THR A 500 -23.67 6.95 -10.02
C THR A 500 -24.17 6.17 -11.25
N SER A 501 -25.03 5.18 -11.05
CA SER A 501 -25.71 4.50 -12.16
C SER A 501 -26.73 5.42 -12.86
N ARG A 502 -27.52 6.18 -12.08
CA ARG A 502 -28.58 7.07 -12.59
C ARG A 502 -28.05 8.22 -13.44
N ILE A 503 -26.90 8.81 -13.08
CA ILE A 503 -26.31 9.89 -13.87
C ILE A 503 -25.85 9.46 -15.26
N CYS A 504 -25.74 8.15 -15.51
CA CYS A 504 -25.33 7.56 -16.80
C CYS A 504 -26.52 7.18 -17.69
N SER A 505 -27.76 7.27 -17.19
CA SER A 505 -28.97 6.88 -17.93
C SER A 505 -29.97 8.02 -18.14
N GLY A 506 -29.71 9.21 -17.59
CA GLY A 506 -30.61 10.36 -17.66
C GLY A 506 -29.87 11.67 -17.97
N ALA A 507 -30.64 12.67 -18.40
CA ALA A 507 -30.11 14.02 -18.59
C ALA A 507 -29.55 14.55 -17.27
N THR A 508 -28.30 14.99 -17.28
CA THR A 508 -27.59 15.49 -16.09
C THR A 508 -26.81 16.76 -16.43
N THR A 509 -26.45 17.54 -15.42
CA THR A 509 -25.43 18.58 -15.56
C THR A 509 -24.04 18.06 -15.15
N LEU A 510 -22.98 18.77 -15.53
CA LEU A 510 -21.61 18.47 -15.07
C LEU A 510 -21.51 18.46 -13.54
N ARG A 511 -22.20 19.39 -12.87
CA ARG A 511 -22.20 19.51 -11.41
C ARG A 511 -22.93 18.34 -10.74
N ASP A 512 -24.05 17.88 -11.30
CA ASP A 512 -24.75 16.70 -10.78
C ASP A 512 -23.87 15.45 -10.89
N ALA A 513 -23.21 15.27 -12.03
CA ALA A 513 -22.28 14.16 -12.25
C ALA A 513 -21.08 14.22 -11.28
N GLN A 514 -20.47 15.41 -11.11
CA GLN A 514 -19.40 15.65 -10.15
C GLN A 514 -19.83 15.28 -8.72
N GLN A 515 -20.97 15.81 -8.29
CA GLN A 515 -21.49 15.61 -6.94
C GLN A 515 -21.80 14.14 -6.67
N ALA A 516 -22.43 13.43 -7.61
CA ALA A 516 -22.74 12.01 -7.47
C ALA A 516 -21.47 11.15 -7.32
N VAL A 517 -20.44 11.41 -8.14
CA VAL A 517 -19.16 10.67 -8.07
C VAL A 517 -18.39 10.98 -6.79
N GLN A 518 -18.40 12.22 -6.30
CA GLN A 518 -17.70 12.62 -5.08
C GLN A 518 -18.41 12.19 -3.79
N ASN A 519 -19.74 12.07 -3.83
CA ASN A 519 -20.53 11.66 -2.67
C ASN A 519 -20.46 10.16 -2.39
N HIS A 520 -20.20 9.34 -3.41
CA HIS A 520 -20.00 7.91 -3.21
C HIS A 520 -18.62 7.66 -2.60
N LYS A 521 -18.61 7.42 -1.29
CA LYS A 521 -17.38 7.21 -0.48
C LYS A 521 -17.25 5.79 0.06
N ASP A 522 -18.23 4.92 -0.19
CA ASP A 522 -18.24 3.56 0.31
C ASP A 522 -17.02 2.79 -0.20
N GLU A 523 -16.50 1.92 0.65
CA GLU A 523 -15.33 1.09 0.35
C GLU A 523 -15.77 -0.35 0.15
N LEU A 524 -15.32 -0.95 -0.95
CA LEU A 524 -15.59 -2.34 -1.32
C LEU A 524 -14.28 -3.12 -1.35
N ASP A 525 -14.18 -4.11 -0.46
CA ASP A 525 -13.11 -5.09 -0.39
C ASP A 525 -13.65 -6.46 -0.84
N ILE A 526 -13.12 -7.00 -1.95
CA ILE A 526 -13.44 -8.35 -2.42
C ILE A 526 -12.21 -9.25 -2.35
N ASN A 527 -12.30 -10.26 -1.50
CA ASN A 527 -11.35 -11.37 -1.39
C ASN A 527 -11.81 -12.50 -2.32
N ALA A 528 -11.29 -12.54 -3.54
CA ALA A 528 -11.61 -13.55 -4.54
C ALA A 528 -10.62 -14.72 -4.49
N THR A 529 -11.13 -15.95 -4.42
CA THR A 529 -10.34 -17.18 -4.51
C THR A 529 -10.75 -17.96 -5.75
N LEU A 530 -9.88 -17.99 -6.76
CA LEU A 530 -10.03 -18.84 -7.93
C LEU A 530 -9.37 -20.19 -7.64
N TYR A 531 -10.16 -21.27 -7.62
CA TYR A 531 -9.68 -22.61 -7.28
C TYR A 531 -9.86 -23.60 -8.44
N ASN A 532 -9.18 -24.74 -8.37
CA ASN A 532 -9.04 -25.74 -9.44
C ASN A 532 -8.25 -25.21 -10.65
N ILE A 533 -7.18 -24.47 -10.38
CA ILE A 533 -6.16 -24.06 -11.35
C ILE A 533 -4.79 -24.46 -10.85
N SER A 534 -3.88 -24.81 -11.76
CA SER A 534 -2.52 -25.20 -11.43
C SER A 534 -1.56 -24.78 -12.52
N GLY A 535 -0.37 -24.32 -12.16
CA GLY A 535 0.68 -23.93 -13.10
C GLY A 535 1.18 -22.52 -12.87
N LYS A 536 1.98 -22.03 -13.81
CA LYS A 536 2.54 -20.68 -13.76
C LYS A 536 1.61 -19.71 -14.48
N TYR A 537 1.20 -18.64 -13.82
CA TYR A 537 0.32 -17.63 -14.39
C TYR A 537 0.91 -16.23 -14.27
N THR A 538 0.65 -15.38 -15.25
CA THR A 538 0.84 -13.93 -15.17
C THR A 538 -0.48 -13.29 -14.79
N ILE A 539 -0.48 -12.50 -13.72
CA ILE A 539 -1.63 -11.77 -13.23
C ILE A 539 -1.41 -10.29 -13.53
N LYS A 540 -2.27 -9.71 -14.37
CA LYS A 540 -2.29 -8.27 -14.68
C LYS A 540 -3.53 -7.64 -14.05
N LYS A 541 -3.33 -6.73 -13.10
CA LYS A 541 -4.40 -5.97 -12.47
C LYS A 541 -4.52 -4.58 -13.11
N TYR A 542 -5.73 -4.12 -13.36
CA TYR A 542 -6.06 -2.79 -13.84
C TYR A 542 -7.02 -2.12 -12.84
N ALA A 543 -6.77 -0.86 -12.47
CA ALA A 543 -7.65 -0.04 -11.64
C ALA A 543 -8.08 1.22 -12.37
N PHE A 544 -9.36 1.53 -12.21
CA PHE A 544 -9.99 2.77 -12.60
C PHE A 544 -10.72 3.33 -11.39
N ASP A 545 -10.33 4.52 -10.95
CA ASP A 545 -10.96 5.24 -9.84
C ASP A 545 -11.40 6.64 -10.30
N ASN A 546 -11.99 7.42 -9.39
CA ASN A 546 -12.47 8.75 -9.70
C ASN A 546 -11.36 9.84 -9.71
N THR A 547 -10.10 9.47 -9.50
CA THR A 547 -8.94 10.36 -9.47
C THR A 547 -8.14 10.25 -10.76
N ASP A 548 -7.41 11.30 -11.12
CA ASP A 548 -6.53 11.33 -12.31
C ASP A 548 -7.25 10.95 -13.61
N THR A 549 -8.54 11.27 -13.69
CA THR A 549 -9.35 11.15 -14.90
C THR A 549 -9.49 12.49 -15.61
N LEU A 550 -9.81 12.46 -16.91
CA LEU A 550 -10.10 13.70 -17.66
C LEU A 550 -11.23 14.49 -16.99
N PHE A 551 -12.25 13.80 -16.46
CA PHE A 551 -13.35 14.41 -15.73
C PHE A 551 -12.89 15.07 -14.42
N ASP A 552 -12.02 14.40 -13.65
CA ASP A 552 -11.46 14.94 -12.40
C ASP A 552 -10.57 16.16 -12.65
N PHE A 553 -9.70 16.10 -13.67
CA PHE A 553 -8.88 17.23 -14.09
C PHE A 553 -9.74 18.45 -14.45
N MET A 554 -10.77 18.26 -15.27
CA MET A 554 -11.69 19.35 -15.65
C MET A 554 -12.50 19.87 -14.45
N SER A 555 -12.88 18.98 -13.52
CA SER A 555 -13.51 19.34 -12.26
C SER A 555 -12.63 20.24 -11.40
N LYS A 556 -11.33 19.94 -11.29
CA LYS A 556 -10.33 20.76 -10.56
C LYS A 556 -10.12 22.14 -11.20
N MET A 557 -10.36 22.25 -12.50
CA MET A 557 -10.35 23.50 -13.28
C MET A 557 -11.71 24.24 -13.28
N ASP A 558 -12.67 23.77 -12.48
CA ASP A 558 -14.04 24.30 -12.40
C ASP A 558 -14.85 24.24 -13.71
N PHE A 559 -14.59 23.21 -14.54
CA PHE A 559 -15.26 22.95 -15.81
C PHE A 559 -15.29 24.18 -16.75
N PRO A 560 -14.13 24.62 -17.26
CA PRO A 560 -14.08 25.78 -18.14
C PRO A 560 -14.96 25.55 -19.38
N GLN A 561 -15.67 26.60 -19.83
CA GLN A 561 -16.55 26.51 -21.01
C GLN A 561 -15.77 26.19 -22.27
N ASN A 562 -14.55 26.73 -22.40
CA ASN A 562 -13.63 26.51 -23.50
C ASN A 562 -12.25 26.22 -22.93
N TYR A 563 -11.56 25.25 -23.52
CA TYR A 563 -10.20 24.87 -23.19
C TYR A 563 -9.34 24.92 -24.46
N SER A 564 -8.33 25.80 -24.50
CA SER A 564 -7.26 25.77 -25.49
C SER A 564 -6.00 25.25 -24.82
N SER A 565 -5.36 24.24 -25.42
CA SER A 565 -4.09 23.69 -24.95
C SER A 565 -2.94 24.64 -25.35
N ASP A 566 -2.87 25.82 -24.75
CA ASP A 566 -1.67 26.67 -24.83
C ASP A 566 -0.54 26.14 -23.93
N MET A 567 -0.76 25.03 -23.23
CA MET A 567 0.21 24.32 -22.41
C MET A 567 0.38 22.88 -22.92
N ASP A 568 1.62 22.43 -23.09
CA ASP A 568 2.05 21.08 -23.53
C ASP A 568 1.67 19.94 -22.54
N PHE A 569 0.43 19.90 -22.06
CA PHE A 569 -0.07 18.78 -21.26
C PHE A 569 -0.68 17.73 -22.17
N ASP A 570 -0.08 16.55 -22.22
CA ASP A 570 -0.69 15.38 -22.84
C ASP A 570 -1.83 14.87 -21.95
N LEU A 571 -3.04 15.41 -22.20
CA LEU A 571 -4.23 15.05 -21.42
C LEU A 571 -4.64 13.59 -21.58
N ASN A 572 -4.08 12.84 -22.55
CA ASN A 572 -4.37 11.41 -22.71
C ASN A 572 -3.75 10.53 -21.61
N TYR A 573 -2.83 11.06 -20.81
CA TYR A 573 -2.36 10.38 -19.59
C TYR A 573 -3.46 10.25 -18.55
N TYR A 574 -4.39 11.21 -18.50
CA TYR A 574 -5.54 11.12 -17.61
C TYR A 574 -6.45 9.97 -18.07
N THR A 575 -6.94 9.16 -17.12
CA THR A 575 -7.78 7.97 -17.35
C THR A 575 -7.05 6.72 -17.88
N VAL A 576 -5.72 6.74 -18.06
CA VAL A 576 -4.95 5.48 -18.20
C VAL A 576 -5.11 4.66 -16.91
N PRO A 577 -5.43 3.35 -16.97
CA PRO A 577 -5.57 2.55 -15.76
C PRO A 577 -4.25 2.44 -15.00
N LYS A 578 -4.34 2.50 -13.66
CA LYS A 578 -3.25 2.02 -12.80
C LYS A 578 -3.09 0.53 -13.05
N THR A 579 -1.85 0.09 -13.25
CA THR A 579 -1.58 -1.28 -13.72
C THR A 579 -0.52 -1.93 -12.84
N ASP A 580 -0.81 -3.13 -12.35
CA ASP A 580 0.15 -3.96 -11.61
C ASP A 580 0.26 -5.33 -12.30
N THR A 581 1.46 -5.91 -12.35
CA THR A 581 1.71 -7.19 -13.01
C THR A 581 2.71 -8.02 -12.23
N PHE A 582 2.31 -9.24 -11.89
CA PHE A 582 3.16 -10.21 -11.22
C PHE A 582 2.94 -11.61 -11.77
N THR A 583 3.85 -12.53 -11.46
CA THR A 583 3.79 -13.93 -11.87
C THR A 583 3.77 -14.80 -10.62
N ASP A 584 2.92 -15.82 -10.62
CA ASP A 584 2.79 -16.74 -9.50
C ASP A 584 2.77 -18.20 -9.98
N HIS A 585 3.27 -19.12 -9.15
CA HIS A 585 3.18 -20.55 -9.38
C HIS A 585 2.10 -21.11 -8.45
N ILE A 586 0.96 -21.45 -9.04
CA ILE A 586 -0.25 -21.83 -8.31
C ILE A 586 -0.36 -23.34 -8.27
N GLU A 587 -0.52 -23.92 -7.08
CA GLU A 587 -0.73 -25.36 -6.92
C GLU A 587 -2.19 -25.77 -7.10
N ASN A 588 -3.14 -24.99 -6.56
CA ASN A 588 -4.56 -25.32 -6.58
C ASN A 588 -5.49 -24.09 -6.57
N SER A 589 -5.10 -23.02 -5.87
CA SER A 589 -5.92 -21.83 -5.74
C SER A 589 -5.09 -20.55 -5.76
N LEU A 590 -5.60 -19.55 -6.47
CA LEU A 590 -5.09 -18.20 -6.49
C LEU A 590 -6.00 -17.30 -5.65
N HIS A 591 -5.39 -16.54 -4.75
CA HIS A 591 -6.07 -15.54 -3.92
C HIS A 591 -5.78 -14.15 -4.47
N LEU A 592 -6.84 -13.42 -4.82
CA LEU A 592 -6.76 -12.05 -5.30
C LEU A 592 -7.64 -11.17 -4.43
N ASN A 593 -7.10 -10.01 -4.09
CA ASN A 593 -7.82 -8.99 -3.37
C ASN A 593 -8.01 -7.75 -4.25
N PHE A 594 -9.21 -7.19 -4.14
CA PHE A 594 -9.66 -6.00 -4.84
C PHE A 594 -10.20 -5.01 -3.81
N THR A 595 -9.68 -3.79 -3.84
CA THR A 595 -10.10 -2.71 -2.91
C THR A 595 -10.45 -1.49 -3.73
N LEU A 596 -11.71 -1.05 -3.64
CA LEU A 596 -12.25 0.09 -4.38
C LEU A 596 -12.87 1.08 -3.41
N LYS A 597 -12.39 2.32 -3.43
CA LYS A 597 -12.95 3.44 -2.67
C LYS A 597 -13.80 4.32 -3.59
N GLY A 598 -15.06 4.50 -3.25
CA GLY A 598 -16.02 5.19 -4.11
C GLY A 598 -16.25 4.48 -5.44
N THR A 599 -16.71 5.21 -6.46
CA THR A 599 -17.05 4.61 -7.76
C THR A 599 -15.80 4.23 -8.53
N GLY A 600 -15.70 2.97 -8.95
CA GLY A 600 -14.55 2.49 -9.71
C GLY A 600 -14.68 1.05 -10.18
N LEU A 601 -13.67 0.62 -10.93
CA LEU A 601 -13.55 -0.72 -11.51
C LEU A 601 -12.13 -1.23 -11.29
N GLN A 602 -12.01 -2.47 -10.83
CA GLN A 602 -10.76 -3.23 -10.92
C GLN A 602 -10.96 -4.49 -11.75
N ILE A 603 -9.92 -4.89 -12.48
CA ILE A 603 -9.92 -6.09 -13.31
C ILE A 603 -8.61 -6.83 -13.06
N ALA A 604 -8.68 -8.13 -12.81
CA ALA A 604 -7.53 -9.02 -12.88
C ALA A 604 -7.65 -9.92 -14.12
N VAL A 605 -6.63 -9.91 -14.97
CA VAL A 605 -6.47 -10.82 -16.10
C VAL A 605 -5.38 -11.84 -15.71
N ILE A 606 -5.75 -13.11 -15.70
CA ILE A 606 -4.94 -14.23 -15.21
C ILE A 606 -4.64 -15.12 -16.43
N GLU A 607 -3.44 -14.97 -16.98
CA GLU A 607 -3.02 -15.62 -18.23
C GLU A 607 -2.00 -16.71 -17.90
N PRO A 608 -2.16 -17.95 -18.40
CA PRO A 608 -1.15 -18.98 -18.22
C PRO A 608 0.16 -18.58 -18.91
N VAL A 609 1.30 -18.98 -18.33
CA VAL A 609 2.62 -18.79 -18.93
C VAL A 609 2.98 -20.06 -19.69
N ASP A 610 3.03 -19.97 -21.01
CA ASP A 610 3.53 -21.07 -21.84
C ASP A 610 5.01 -21.32 -21.51
N ILE A 611 5.28 -22.49 -20.94
CA ILE A 611 6.65 -23.00 -20.80
C ILE A 611 6.97 -23.66 -22.15
N GLY A 612 7.40 -22.83 -23.10
CA GLY A 612 7.89 -23.29 -24.41
C GLY A 612 9.11 -24.19 -24.31
#